data_AF-A0AA96VTJ0-F1
#
_entry.id   AF-A0AA96VTJ0-F1
#
_cell.length_a   1.000
_cell.length_b   1.000
_cell.length_c   1.000
_cell.angle_alpha   90.00
_cell.angle_beta   90.00
_cell.angle_gamma   90.00
#
_symmetry.space_group_name_H-M   'P 1'
#
loop_
_entity.id
_entity.type
_entity.pdbx_description
1 polymer ?
#
loop_
_entity_poly.entity_id
_entity_poly.type
_entity_poly.pdbx_seq_one_letter_code
_entity_poly.pdbx_strand_id
1 'polypeptide(L)'
;MGATLVGSLAQADELKHPDIWLRDDQKVVFESVIKKLEMVERTVGYANFNLISFDETLKIAKSFPKIGAFTPAEIAYIEEVFYTDPVIYGFYGKRTIENLTDTINEKDVIKIEGSGHYVYRGHSQELLERLMKDIGKTLILTSGVRSTMKQLSLHLEKIKSENGNITVASRSLVPPAYSYHSVGDFDVGKKGWGHQNFTANFARTEEFWNLQKLSYVSMRYTIGNGDGVRFEPWHVKIV
;
A
#
# COMPACT_ATOMS: atom_id res chain seq x y z
N MET A 1 -16.08 -41.35 -1.27
CA MET A 1 -16.03 -40.71 -2.59
C MET A 1 -15.92 -39.20 -2.36
N GLY A 2 -14.68 -38.72 -2.19
CA GLY A 2 -14.39 -37.34 -1.77
C GLY A 2 -14.39 -36.39 -2.95
N ALA A 3 -15.13 -35.30 -2.83
CA ALA A 3 -15.06 -34.18 -3.77
C ALA A 3 -13.85 -33.31 -3.41
N THR A 4 -12.83 -33.34 -4.25
CA THR A 4 -11.62 -32.53 -4.11
C THR A 4 -11.71 -31.29 -5.01
N LEU A 5 -11.46 -30.14 -4.40
CA LEU A 5 -10.88 -28.90 -4.93
C LEU A 5 -11.05 -28.60 -6.44
N VAL A 6 -11.91 -27.61 -6.74
CA VAL A 6 -11.63 -26.64 -7.80
C VAL A 6 -12.00 -25.25 -7.28
N GLY A 7 -11.09 -24.67 -6.48
CA GLY A 7 -11.10 -23.25 -6.18
C GLY A 7 -10.62 -22.49 -7.42
N SER A 8 -11.42 -21.54 -7.88
CA SER A 8 -11.19 -20.72 -9.07
C SER A 8 -9.83 -20.03 -9.08
N LEU A 9 -8.88 -20.55 -9.87
CA LEU A 9 -7.75 -19.79 -10.38
C LEU A 9 -8.18 -19.16 -11.70
N ALA A 10 -8.75 -17.96 -11.64
CA ALA A 10 -8.76 -17.08 -12.80
C ALA A 10 -7.34 -16.51 -12.93
N GLN A 11 -6.43 -17.30 -13.50
CA GLN A 11 -5.09 -16.87 -13.84
C GLN A 11 -5.19 -16.07 -15.14
N ALA A 12 -4.88 -14.78 -15.09
CA ALA A 12 -4.50 -14.04 -16.28
C ALA A 12 -3.26 -14.74 -16.87
N ASP A 13 -3.15 -14.79 -18.20
CA ASP A 13 -1.94 -15.23 -18.90
C ASP A 13 -0.81 -14.25 -18.56
N GLU A 14 -0.15 -14.48 -17.44
CA GLU A 14 1.03 -13.74 -17.00
C GLU A 14 2.22 -14.21 -17.83
N LEU A 15 2.96 -13.27 -18.42
CA LEU A 15 4.39 -13.46 -18.64
C LEU A 15 4.99 -13.90 -17.30
N LYS A 16 5.30 -15.19 -17.17
CA LYS A 16 5.88 -15.76 -15.95
C LYS A 16 7.29 -15.23 -15.78
N HIS A 17 7.41 -14.10 -15.09
CA HIS A 17 8.69 -13.66 -14.55
C HIS A 17 9.17 -14.70 -13.53
N PRO A 18 10.44 -15.14 -13.61
CA PRO A 18 11.00 -15.97 -12.55
C PRO A 18 10.96 -15.20 -11.24
N ASP A 19 10.65 -15.90 -10.14
CA ASP A 19 10.62 -15.27 -8.83
C ASP A 19 12.01 -14.71 -8.47
N ILE A 20 12.03 -13.42 -8.19
CA ILE A 20 13.18 -12.70 -7.62
C ILE A 20 13.05 -12.67 -6.10
N TRP A 21 14.14 -13.03 -5.43
CA TRP A 21 14.22 -13.17 -3.99
C TRP A 21 15.20 -12.17 -3.38
N LEU A 22 14.97 -11.83 -2.11
CA LEU A 22 15.92 -11.09 -1.30
C LEU A 22 17.25 -11.83 -1.23
N ARG A 23 18.33 -11.14 -1.61
CA ARG A 23 19.67 -11.72 -1.63
C ARG A 23 20.20 -11.92 -0.21
N ASP A 24 21.05 -12.93 -0.02
CA ASP A 24 21.62 -13.25 1.30
C ASP A 24 22.43 -12.09 1.89
N ASP A 25 23.16 -11.36 1.05
CA ASP A 25 23.95 -10.19 1.44
C ASP A 25 23.07 -8.99 1.87
N GLN A 26 21.81 -8.93 1.43
CA GLN A 26 20.87 -7.88 1.78
C GLN A 26 20.08 -8.16 3.08
N LYS A 27 20.01 -9.41 3.55
CA LYS A 27 19.12 -9.80 4.67
C LYS A 27 19.33 -8.97 5.94
N VAL A 28 20.59 -8.68 6.29
CA VAL A 28 20.92 -7.91 7.49
C VAL A 28 20.44 -6.46 7.36
N VAL A 29 20.70 -5.81 6.21
CA VAL A 29 20.28 -4.42 6.00
C VAL A 29 18.76 -4.30 5.86
N PHE A 30 18.12 -5.27 5.22
CA PHE A 30 16.66 -5.38 5.10
C PHE A 30 15.97 -5.41 6.47
N GLU A 31 16.39 -6.32 7.35
CA GLU A 31 15.80 -6.42 8.70
C GLU A 31 16.08 -5.17 9.54
N SER A 32 17.26 -4.54 9.36
CA SER A 32 17.60 -3.30 10.05
C SER A 32 16.71 -2.14 9.61
N VAL A 33 16.47 -1.99 8.30
CA VAL A 33 15.58 -0.95 7.75
C VAL A 33 14.15 -1.14 8.24
N ILE A 34 13.58 -2.35 8.15
CA ILE A 34 12.23 -2.64 8.67
C ILE A 34 12.13 -2.23 10.14
N LYS A 35 13.07 -2.69 10.97
CA LYS A 35 13.06 -2.37 12.40
C LYS A 35 13.12 -0.87 12.67
N LYS A 36 13.94 -0.11 11.93
CA LYS A 36 14.00 1.35 12.09
C LYS A 36 12.71 2.03 11.66
N LEU A 37 12.12 1.63 10.53
CA LEU A 37 10.83 2.16 10.07
C LEU A 37 9.72 1.88 11.08
N GLU A 38 9.64 0.66 11.63
CA GLU A 38 8.69 0.33 12.72
C GLU A 38 8.88 1.23 13.95
N MET A 39 10.13 1.50 14.33
CA MET A 39 10.43 2.36 15.47
C MET A 39 10.11 3.83 15.18
N VAL A 40 10.32 4.29 13.95
CA VAL A 40 9.91 5.63 13.51
C VAL A 40 8.39 5.75 13.55
N GLU A 41 7.65 4.80 12.98
CA GLU A 41 6.18 4.77 13.01
C GLU A 41 5.65 4.82 14.44
N ARG A 42 6.20 4.00 15.34
CA ARG A 42 5.83 4.02 16.77
C ARG A 42 6.11 5.37 17.44
N THR A 43 7.14 6.08 17.00
CA THR A 43 7.55 7.36 17.56
C THR A 43 6.66 8.50 17.09
N VAL A 44 6.32 8.55 15.80
CA VAL A 44 5.48 9.62 15.23
C VAL A 44 3.98 9.34 15.36
N GLY A 45 3.62 8.07 15.54
CA GLY A 45 2.25 7.56 15.56
C GLY A 45 1.74 7.22 14.16
N TYR A 46 0.87 6.19 14.10
CA TYR A 46 0.34 5.62 12.86
C TYR A 46 -0.17 6.67 11.87
N ALA A 47 -0.97 7.63 12.35
CA ALA A 47 -1.54 8.67 11.48
C ALA A 47 -0.45 9.51 10.81
N ASN A 48 0.49 10.04 11.59
CA ASN A 48 1.55 10.91 11.07
C ASN A 48 2.52 10.15 10.16
N PHE A 49 2.74 8.85 10.41
CA PHE A 49 3.58 8.03 9.56
C PHE A 49 3.06 7.90 8.12
N ASN A 50 1.77 8.13 7.88
CA ASN A 50 1.22 8.23 6.52
C ASN A 50 1.71 9.46 5.74
N LEU A 51 2.28 10.47 6.39
CA LEU A 51 2.64 11.76 5.78
C LEU A 51 4.14 12.02 5.73
N ILE A 52 4.91 11.54 6.72
CA ILE A 52 6.33 11.90 6.81
C ILE A 52 7.11 11.46 5.56
N SER A 53 8.01 12.34 5.15
CA SER A 53 8.92 12.16 4.02
C SER A 53 10.17 11.34 4.41
N PHE A 54 10.99 11.02 3.40
CA PHE A 54 12.28 10.39 3.62
C PHE A 54 13.21 11.25 4.51
N ASP A 55 13.34 12.54 4.21
CA ASP A 55 14.22 13.44 4.96
C ASP A 55 13.78 13.61 6.42
N GLU A 56 12.47 13.71 6.66
CA GLU A 56 11.92 13.74 8.00
C GLU A 56 12.18 12.43 8.75
N THR A 57 12.02 11.29 8.07
CA THR A 57 12.31 9.96 8.63
C THR A 57 13.76 9.85 9.08
N LEU A 58 14.72 10.30 8.25
CA LEU A 58 16.15 10.33 8.59
C LEU A 58 16.41 11.25 9.80
N LYS A 59 15.81 12.45 9.80
CA LYS A 59 15.93 13.42 10.89
C LYS A 59 15.38 12.87 12.20
N ILE A 60 14.21 12.24 12.18
CA ILE A 60 13.58 11.60 13.34
C ILE A 60 14.51 10.49 13.84
N ALA A 61 14.89 9.52 12.99
CA ALA A 61 15.73 8.40 13.41
C ALA A 61 17.04 8.85 14.06
N LYS A 62 17.69 9.88 13.50
CA LYS A 62 18.90 10.49 14.08
C LYS A 62 18.64 11.16 15.44
N SER A 63 17.48 11.78 15.62
CA SER A 63 17.12 12.52 16.83
C SER A 63 16.70 11.62 18.01
N PHE A 64 16.35 10.36 17.75
CA PHE A 64 15.95 9.39 18.76
C PHE A 64 17.02 8.30 18.94
N PRO A 65 17.84 8.34 20.02
CA PRO A 65 18.96 7.41 20.20
C PRO A 65 18.60 5.92 20.15
N LYS A 66 17.36 5.56 20.51
CA LYS A 66 16.88 4.17 20.43
C LYS A 66 16.72 3.67 18.99
N ILE A 67 16.40 4.56 18.05
CA ILE A 67 16.30 4.24 16.62
C ILE A 67 17.70 4.27 16.01
N GLY A 68 18.42 5.37 16.26
CA GLY A 68 19.73 5.63 15.65
C GLY A 68 19.61 6.09 14.20
N ALA A 69 20.60 6.85 13.74
CA ALA A 69 20.65 7.30 12.35
C ALA A 69 20.69 6.11 11.38
N PHE A 70 20.07 6.27 10.21
CA PHE A 70 20.27 5.33 9.11
C PHE A 70 21.73 5.41 8.64
N THR A 71 22.33 4.24 8.46
CA THR A 71 23.69 4.07 7.93
C THR A 71 23.69 4.25 6.41
N PRO A 72 24.87 4.50 5.80
CA PRO A 72 24.96 4.58 4.34
C PRO A 72 24.46 3.32 3.63
N ALA A 73 24.68 2.13 4.20
CA ALA A 73 24.20 0.87 3.63
C ALA A 73 22.66 0.76 3.67
N GLU A 74 22.04 1.21 4.76
CA GLU A 74 20.57 1.24 4.87
C GLU A 74 19.96 2.25 3.91
N ILE A 75 20.56 3.44 3.75
CA ILE A 75 20.11 4.44 2.77
C ILE A 75 20.24 3.90 1.35
N ALA A 76 21.39 3.31 1.00
CA ALA A 76 21.61 2.71 -0.32
C ALA A 76 20.61 1.57 -0.60
N TYR A 77 20.26 0.77 0.41
CA TYR A 77 19.24 -0.26 0.27
C TYR A 77 17.85 0.33 0.01
N ILE A 78 17.48 1.40 0.72
CA ILE A 78 16.20 2.12 0.48
C ILE A 78 16.16 2.68 -0.94
N GLU A 79 17.26 3.27 -1.41
CA GLU A 79 17.40 3.77 -2.78
C GLU A 79 17.28 2.63 -3.81
N GLU A 80 17.95 1.49 -3.58
CA GLU A 80 17.83 0.31 -4.45
C GLU A 80 16.36 -0.11 -4.58
N VAL A 81 15.63 -0.23 -3.47
CA VAL A 81 14.20 -0.60 -3.48
C VAL A 81 13.34 0.45 -4.18
N PHE A 82 13.63 1.75 -4.02
CA PHE A 82 12.83 2.82 -4.59
C PHE A 82 13.05 3.04 -6.09
N TYR A 83 14.29 2.89 -6.57
CA TYR A 83 14.66 3.18 -7.96
C TYR A 83 14.65 1.95 -8.89
N THR A 84 14.56 0.73 -8.35
CA THR A 84 14.44 -0.47 -9.19
C THR A 84 13.17 -0.41 -10.04
N ASP A 85 13.32 -0.68 -11.33
CA ASP A 85 12.19 -0.82 -12.26
C ASP A 85 11.39 -2.09 -11.91
N PRO A 86 10.13 -1.97 -11.46
CA PRO A 86 9.36 -3.08 -10.95
C PRO A 86 8.80 -4.00 -12.05
N VAL A 87 9.02 -3.67 -13.33
CA VAL A 87 8.72 -4.56 -14.45
C VAL A 87 9.42 -5.92 -14.28
N ILE A 88 10.61 -5.94 -13.67
CA ILE A 88 11.34 -7.18 -13.38
C ILE A 88 10.60 -8.09 -12.37
N TYR A 89 9.70 -7.52 -11.57
CA TYR A 89 8.84 -8.24 -10.62
C TYR A 89 7.46 -8.58 -11.21
N GLY A 90 7.22 -8.23 -12.48
CA GLY A 90 5.94 -8.37 -13.14
C GLY A 90 4.89 -7.34 -12.70
N PHE A 91 5.31 -6.19 -12.20
CA PHE A 91 4.43 -5.04 -11.94
C PHE A 91 4.61 -3.98 -13.03
N TYR A 92 3.50 -3.51 -13.60
CA TYR A 92 3.47 -2.63 -14.77
C TYR A 92 2.69 -1.34 -14.56
N GLY A 93 2.28 -1.07 -13.32
CA GLY A 93 1.58 0.17 -12.97
C GLY A 93 2.46 1.40 -13.13
N LYS A 94 1.83 2.58 -13.16
CA LYS A 94 2.53 3.85 -13.36
C LYS A 94 3.29 4.26 -12.11
N ARG A 95 4.48 4.85 -12.31
CA ARG A 95 5.18 5.59 -11.25
C ARG A 95 4.31 6.78 -10.84
N THR A 96 4.13 6.94 -9.53
CA THR A 96 3.28 8.00 -8.95
C THR A 96 4.09 9.01 -8.15
N ILE A 97 5.32 8.66 -7.78
CA ILE A 97 6.28 9.51 -7.08
C ILE A 97 7.60 9.48 -7.84
N GLU A 98 8.15 10.65 -8.16
CA GLU A 98 9.38 10.73 -8.96
C GLU A 98 10.62 10.59 -8.10
N ASN A 99 10.67 11.27 -6.95
CA ASN A 99 11.84 11.31 -6.08
C ASN A 99 11.56 10.71 -4.71
N LEU A 100 12.57 10.07 -4.13
CA LEU A 100 12.49 9.49 -2.79
C LEU A 100 12.15 10.54 -1.72
N THR A 101 12.57 11.78 -1.96
CA THR A 101 12.39 12.95 -1.08
C THR A 101 11.09 13.71 -1.33
N ASP A 102 10.23 13.27 -2.26
CA ASP A 102 8.94 13.91 -2.49
C ASP A 102 8.11 13.91 -1.18
N THR A 103 7.38 15.01 -0.97
CA THR A 103 6.64 15.27 0.28
C THR A 103 5.15 15.37 0.02
N ILE A 104 4.36 15.01 1.02
CA ILE A 104 2.91 15.25 1.01
C ILE A 104 2.65 16.49 1.85
N ASN A 105 2.05 17.51 1.25
CA ASN A 105 1.76 18.74 1.96
C ASN A 105 0.53 18.56 2.86
N GLU A 106 0.68 18.82 4.17
CA GLU A 106 -0.43 18.70 5.13
C GLU A 106 -1.65 19.56 4.76
N LYS A 107 -1.44 20.68 4.06
CA LYS A 107 -2.54 21.54 3.61
C LYS A 107 -3.44 20.84 2.58
N ASP A 108 -2.89 19.90 1.80
CA ASP A 108 -3.57 19.24 0.69
C ASP A 108 -4.32 17.98 1.15
N VAL A 109 -4.20 17.62 2.43
CA VAL A 109 -4.85 16.45 3.02
C VAL A 109 -5.74 16.83 4.20
N ILE A 110 -6.69 15.95 4.51
CA ILE A 110 -7.56 16.06 5.67
C ILE A 110 -7.58 14.73 6.43
N LYS A 111 -7.44 14.81 7.75
CA LYS A 111 -7.51 13.64 8.62
C LYS A 111 -8.97 13.18 8.73
N ILE A 112 -9.21 11.89 8.53
CA ILE A 112 -10.54 11.30 8.72
C ILE A 112 -10.63 10.79 10.16
N GLU A 113 -11.54 11.38 10.92
CA GLU A 113 -11.70 11.11 12.35
C GLU A 113 -11.92 9.62 12.63
N GLY A 114 -11.26 9.10 13.67
CA GLY A 114 -11.37 7.70 14.08
C GLY A 114 -10.73 6.66 13.15
N SER A 115 -10.23 7.06 11.97
CA SER A 115 -9.62 6.13 11.01
C SER A 115 -8.10 5.96 11.19
N GLY A 116 -7.43 6.96 11.76
CA GLY A 116 -5.96 7.03 11.75
C GLY A 116 -5.36 7.33 10.36
N HIS A 117 -6.18 7.72 9.38
CA HIS A 117 -5.78 8.01 8.01
C HIS A 117 -6.15 9.43 7.58
N TYR A 118 -5.55 9.82 6.45
CA TYR A 118 -5.85 11.06 5.74
C TYR A 118 -6.40 10.74 4.35
N VAL A 119 -7.15 11.66 3.75
CA VAL A 119 -7.43 11.65 2.31
C VAL A 119 -7.03 12.99 1.72
N TYR A 120 -6.72 13.01 0.42
CA TYR A 120 -6.49 14.27 -0.29
C TYR A 120 -7.77 15.11 -0.34
N ARG A 121 -7.63 16.42 -0.16
CA ARG A 121 -8.73 17.38 -0.33
C ARG A 121 -9.18 17.43 -1.78
N GLY A 122 -10.40 17.94 -1.98
CA GLY A 122 -11.03 17.97 -3.31
C GLY A 122 -11.58 16.59 -3.66
N HIS A 123 -11.21 16.07 -4.83
CA HIS A 123 -11.92 14.92 -5.41
C HIS A 123 -11.92 13.65 -4.53
N SER A 124 -10.78 13.28 -3.92
CA SER A 124 -10.73 12.10 -3.05
C SER A 124 -11.63 12.23 -1.82
N GLN A 125 -11.61 13.40 -1.17
CA GLN A 125 -12.47 13.70 -0.03
C GLN A 125 -13.95 13.66 -0.43
N GLU A 126 -14.33 14.35 -1.50
CA GLU A 126 -15.71 14.40 -2.00
C GLU A 126 -16.23 13.01 -2.37
N LEU A 127 -15.39 12.19 -3.01
CA LEU A 127 -15.75 10.82 -3.36
C LEU A 127 -15.96 9.95 -2.11
N LEU A 128 -15.06 10.02 -1.12
CA LEU A 128 -15.22 9.28 0.13
C LEU A 128 -16.51 9.67 0.87
N GLU A 129 -16.77 10.98 1.00
CA GLU A 129 -17.98 11.50 1.65
C GLU A 129 -19.24 11.00 0.95
N ARG A 130 -19.24 11.01 -0.39
CA ARG A 130 -20.35 10.51 -1.20
C ARG A 130 -20.53 8.99 -1.03
N LEU A 131 -19.46 8.21 -1.06
CA LEU A 131 -19.49 6.76 -0.82
C LEU A 131 -20.10 6.42 0.54
N MET A 132 -19.64 7.09 1.59
CA MET A 132 -20.13 6.87 2.95
C MET A 132 -21.61 7.27 3.10
N LYS A 133 -22.07 8.28 2.37
CA LYS A 133 -23.48 8.69 2.32
C LYS A 133 -24.35 7.67 1.59
N ASP A 134 -23.92 7.23 0.41
CA ASP A 134 -24.73 6.39 -0.48
C ASP A 134 -24.78 4.92 -0.01
N ILE A 135 -23.71 4.41 0.60
CA ILE A 135 -23.65 3.03 1.13
C ILE A 135 -24.07 2.97 2.60
N GLY A 136 -23.76 4.01 3.37
CA GLY A 136 -24.11 4.13 4.78
C GLY A 136 -23.02 3.70 5.75
N LYS A 137 -23.40 3.62 7.03
CA LYS A 137 -22.49 3.62 8.19
C LYS A 137 -21.65 2.35 8.37
N THR A 138 -21.86 1.31 7.56
CA THR A 138 -21.07 0.07 7.61
C THR A 138 -19.84 0.14 6.72
N LEU A 139 -19.78 1.08 5.76
CA LEU A 139 -18.57 1.38 5.00
C LEU A 139 -17.66 2.29 5.81
N ILE A 140 -16.36 1.98 5.81
CA ILE A 140 -15.33 2.78 6.47
C ILE A 140 -14.13 2.97 5.53
N LEU A 141 -13.39 4.07 5.73
CA LEU A 141 -12.04 4.21 5.21
C LEU A 141 -11.12 3.22 5.94
N THR A 142 -10.46 2.33 5.20
CA THR A 142 -9.50 1.36 5.77
C THR A 142 -8.06 1.75 5.48
N SER A 143 -7.82 2.55 4.44
CA SER A 143 -6.52 3.15 4.16
C SER A 143 -6.69 4.37 3.27
N GLY A 144 -5.95 5.44 3.54
CA GLY A 144 -6.01 6.66 2.74
C GLY A 144 -4.65 7.01 2.14
N VAL A 145 -4.25 8.26 2.28
CA VAL A 145 -2.93 8.77 1.87
C VAL A 145 -1.80 7.91 2.43
N ARG A 146 -0.79 7.64 1.60
CA ARG A 146 0.46 6.99 2.01
C ARG A 146 1.65 7.74 1.41
N SER A 147 2.56 8.20 2.26
CA SER A 147 3.86 8.71 1.84
C SER A 147 4.75 7.59 1.31
N THR A 148 5.85 7.96 0.66
CA THR A 148 6.89 7.03 0.21
C THR A 148 7.36 6.12 1.35
N MET A 149 7.50 6.65 2.56
CA MET A 149 7.98 5.91 3.72
C MET A 149 6.95 4.94 4.28
N LYS A 150 5.66 5.32 4.29
CA LYS A 150 4.59 4.38 4.65
C LYS A 150 4.54 3.23 3.65
N GLN A 151 4.58 3.53 2.35
CA GLN A 151 4.53 2.49 1.33
C GLN A 151 5.77 1.59 1.36
N LEU A 152 6.96 2.16 1.57
CA LEU A 152 8.20 1.39 1.74
C LEU A 152 8.07 0.39 2.90
N SER A 153 7.65 0.84 4.09
CA SER A 153 7.48 -0.05 5.25
C SER A 153 6.55 -1.22 4.92
N LEU A 154 5.37 -0.93 4.36
CA LEU A 154 4.39 -1.96 3.98
C LEU A 154 4.95 -2.94 2.95
N HIS A 155 5.68 -2.45 1.94
CA HIS A 155 6.27 -3.28 0.91
C HIS A 155 7.36 -4.21 1.49
N LEU A 156 8.25 -3.69 2.35
CA LEU A 156 9.29 -4.51 2.99
C LEU A 156 8.69 -5.54 3.95
N GLU A 157 7.67 -5.16 4.73
CA GLU A 157 6.91 -6.10 5.56
C GLU A 157 6.25 -7.20 4.72
N LYS A 158 5.76 -6.85 3.53
CA LYS A 158 5.19 -7.83 2.60
C LYS A 158 6.26 -8.81 2.12
N ILE A 159 7.42 -8.32 1.68
CA ILE A 159 8.57 -9.17 1.31
C ILE A 159 8.91 -10.13 2.45
N LYS A 160 8.95 -9.62 3.69
CA LYS A 160 9.21 -10.45 4.88
C LYS A 160 8.15 -11.53 5.06
N SER A 161 6.87 -11.19 4.92
CA SER A 161 5.76 -12.16 5.05
C SER A 161 5.74 -13.22 3.95
N GLU A 162 6.31 -12.91 2.79
CA GLU A 162 6.49 -13.85 1.67
C GLU A 162 7.86 -14.54 1.69
N ASN A 163 8.50 -14.62 2.86
CA ASN A 163 9.79 -15.27 3.09
C ASN A 163 10.92 -14.75 2.17
N GLY A 164 10.88 -13.46 1.82
CA GLY A 164 11.87 -12.83 0.96
C GLY A 164 11.53 -12.87 -0.53
N ASN A 165 10.35 -13.38 -0.95
CA ASN A 165 9.94 -13.37 -2.35
C ASN A 165 9.47 -11.96 -2.78
N ILE A 166 10.31 -11.23 -3.50
CA ILE A 166 10.03 -9.85 -3.92
C ILE A 166 9.00 -9.84 -5.05
N THR A 167 9.01 -10.84 -5.92
CA THR A 167 8.07 -10.95 -7.04
C THR A 167 6.64 -11.12 -6.54
N VAL A 168 6.40 -12.08 -5.65
CA VAL A 168 5.08 -12.30 -5.03
C VAL A 168 4.66 -11.10 -4.19
N ALA A 169 5.58 -10.50 -3.43
CA ALA A 169 5.29 -9.33 -2.62
C ALA A 169 4.82 -8.13 -3.47
N SER A 170 5.52 -7.84 -4.57
CA SER A 170 5.25 -6.68 -5.44
C SER A 170 3.88 -6.73 -6.12
N ARG A 171 3.35 -7.93 -6.38
CA ARG A 171 1.99 -8.14 -6.93
C ARG A 171 0.86 -7.98 -5.90
N SER A 172 1.21 -7.81 -4.63
CA SER A 172 0.26 -7.67 -3.52
C SER A 172 0.40 -6.37 -2.74
N LEU A 173 1.61 -5.81 -2.63
CA LEU A 173 1.88 -4.48 -2.10
C LEU A 173 2.94 -3.86 -2.98
N VAL A 174 2.55 -2.84 -3.74
CA VAL A 174 3.37 -2.27 -4.79
C VAL A 174 4.64 -1.60 -4.24
N PRO A 175 5.73 -1.51 -5.02
CA PRO A 175 6.94 -0.82 -4.63
C PRO A 175 6.69 0.67 -4.30
N PRO A 176 7.55 1.31 -3.48
CA PRO A 176 7.25 2.59 -2.84
C PRO A 176 6.98 3.77 -3.80
N ALA A 177 7.55 3.76 -5.00
CA ALA A 177 7.35 4.83 -5.99
C ALA A 177 6.06 4.70 -6.83
N TYR A 178 5.29 3.62 -6.64
CA TYR A 178 4.20 3.22 -7.55
C TYR A 178 2.82 3.10 -6.87
N SER A 179 2.70 3.60 -5.63
CA SER A 179 1.43 3.52 -4.89
C SER A 179 0.50 4.65 -5.26
N TYR A 180 -0.65 4.32 -5.86
CA TYR A 180 -1.67 5.32 -6.18
C TYR A 180 -2.27 6.04 -4.95
N HIS A 181 -2.04 5.52 -3.72
CA HIS A 181 -2.36 6.25 -2.49
C HIS A 181 -1.58 7.56 -2.32
N SER A 182 -0.45 7.69 -3.02
CA SER A 182 0.31 8.94 -3.08
C SER A 182 -0.36 10.02 -3.95
N VAL A 183 -1.32 9.66 -4.80
CA VAL A 183 -1.96 10.57 -5.77
C VAL A 183 -3.49 10.58 -5.70
N GLY A 184 -4.09 10.06 -4.62
CA GLY A 184 -5.51 10.22 -4.38
C GLY A 184 -6.28 8.96 -4.05
N ASP A 185 -5.82 7.80 -4.51
CA ASP A 185 -6.53 6.54 -4.29
C ASP A 185 -6.63 6.21 -2.80
N PHE A 186 -7.67 5.47 -2.43
CA PHE A 186 -7.92 5.06 -1.06
C PHE A 186 -8.65 3.72 -1.00
N ASP A 187 -8.54 3.08 0.15
CA ASP A 187 -9.18 1.80 0.43
C ASP A 187 -10.41 2.00 1.30
N VAL A 188 -11.49 1.34 0.91
CA VAL A 188 -12.70 1.23 1.73
C VAL A 188 -12.93 -0.22 2.15
N GLY A 189 -13.65 -0.38 3.24
CA GLY A 189 -13.98 -1.71 3.74
C GLY A 189 -15.20 -1.72 4.61
N LYS A 190 -15.54 -2.91 5.09
CA LYS A 190 -16.62 -3.14 6.02
C LYS A 190 -16.17 -2.92 7.46
N LYS A 191 -16.98 -2.22 8.23
CA LYS A 191 -16.79 -2.02 9.66
C LYS A 191 -16.74 -3.37 10.39
N GLY A 192 -15.71 -3.58 11.21
CA GLY A 192 -15.53 -4.80 12.00
C GLY A 192 -14.89 -5.97 11.27
N TRP A 193 -14.44 -5.82 10.01
CA TRP A 193 -13.82 -6.90 9.23
C TRP A 193 -12.30 -7.00 9.37
N GLY A 194 -11.64 -5.97 9.90
CA GLY A 194 -10.19 -5.96 10.09
C GLY A 194 -9.45 -6.36 8.81
N HIS A 195 -8.52 -7.32 8.92
CA HIS A 195 -7.73 -7.82 7.78
C HIS A 195 -8.57 -8.47 6.66
N GLN A 196 -9.80 -8.92 6.92
CA GLN A 196 -10.64 -9.50 5.87
C GLN A 196 -11.02 -8.49 4.78
N ASN A 197 -10.98 -7.18 5.10
CA ASN A 197 -11.18 -6.11 4.12
C ASN A 197 -10.12 -6.15 3.01
N PHE A 198 -8.90 -6.61 3.29
CA PHE A 198 -7.78 -6.68 2.34
C PHE A 198 -7.64 -8.07 1.71
N THR A 199 -8.78 -8.73 1.48
CA THR A 199 -8.87 -10.04 0.81
C THR A 199 -10.02 -10.06 -0.20
N ALA A 200 -9.99 -11.03 -1.12
CA ALA A 200 -11.08 -11.23 -2.08
C ALA A 200 -12.45 -11.47 -1.41
N ASN A 201 -12.49 -11.79 -0.10
CA ASN A 201 -13.75 -11.94 0.63
C ASN A 201 -14.54 -10.62 0.74
N PHE A 202 -13.87 -9.46 0.68
CA PHE A 202 -14.59 -8.18 0.69
C PHE A 202 -15.56 -8.07 -0.50
N ALA A 203 -15.23 -8.68 -1.64
CA ALA A 203 -16.11 -8.74 -2.82
C ALA A 203 -17.43 -9.49 -2.58
N ARG A 204 -17.57 -10.21 -1.46
CA ARG A 204 -18.79 -10.94 -1.08
C ARG A 204 -19.68 -10.14 -0.11
N THR A 205 -19.26 -8.94 0.29
CA THR A 205 -19.97 -8.10 1.26
C THR A 205 -20.98 -7.19 0.59
N GLU A 206 -22.11 -6.93 1.27
CA GLU A 206 -23.15 -6.00 0.81
C GLU A 206 -22.59 -4.62 0.45
N GLU A 207 -21.59 -4.16 1.21
CA GLU A 207 -20.83 -2.94 0.97
C GLU A 207 -20.21 -2.94 -0.43
N PHE A 208 -19.52 -4.01 -0.82
CA PHE A 208 -18.98 -4.15 -2.18
C PHE A 208 -20.07 -4.29 -3.24
N TRP A 209 -21.13 -5.07 -2.98
CA TRP A 209 -22.27 -5.16 -3.90
C TRP A 209 -22.92 -3.79 -4.16
N ASN A 210 -22.95 -2.91 -3.16
CA ASN A 210 -23.48 -1.56 -3.31
C ASN A 210 -22.47 -0.62 -3.99
N LEU A 211 -21.16 -0.73 -3.71
CA LEU A 211 -20.12 -0.02 -4.46
C LEU A 211 -20.25 -0.23 -5.97
N GLN A 212 -20.45 -1.47 -6.40
CA GLN A 212 -20.55 -1.80 -7.84
C GLN A 212 -21.79 -1.21 -8.54
N LYS A 213 -22.81 -0.79 -7.80
CA LYS A 213 -24.01 -0.15 -8.37
C LYS A 213 -23.82 1.35 -8.63
N LEU A 214 -22.78 1.95 -8.06
CA LEU A 214 -22.52 3.38 -8.16
C LEU A 214 -21.72 3.68 -9.43
N SER A 215 -22.35 4.32 -10.41
CA SER A 215 -21.76 4.60 -11.72
C SER A 215 -20.53 5.51 -11.71
N TYR A 216 -20.30 6.21 -10.60
CA TYR A 216 -19.17 7.11 -10.39
C TYR A 216 -18.00 6.46 -9.64
N VAL A 217 -18.08 5.16 -9.33
CA VAL A 217 -17.05 4.42 -8.61
C VAL A 217 -16.28 3.53 -9.58
N SER A 218 -14.97 3.52 -9.46
CA SER A 218 -14.08 2.61 -10.19
C SER A 218 -13.13 1.93 -9.22
N MET A 219 -12.85 0.65 -9.46
CA MET A 219 -11.87 -0.12 -8.70
C MET A 219 -10.56 -0.15 -9.48
N ARG A 220 -9.43 0.12 -8.81
CA ARG A 220 -8.12 0.20 -9.47
C ARG A 220 -7.69 -1.16 -10.03
N TYR A 221 -7.67 -2.18 -9.17
CA TYR A 221 -7.14 -3.50 -9.50
C TYR A 221 -8.28 -4.51 -9.67
N THR A 222 -8.93 -4.48 -10.83
CA THR A 222 -9.91 -5.51 -11.23
C THR A 222 -9.22 -6.85 -11.52
N ILE A 223 -10.01 -7.92 -11.67
CA ILE A 223 -9.49 -9.21 -12.14
C ILE A 223 -8.81 -9.00 -13.51
N GLY A 224 -7.56 -9.43 -13.63
CA GLY A 224 -6.77 -9.28 -14.86
C GLY A 224 -6.39 -7.83 -15.21
N ASN A 225 -6.30 -6.93 -14.21
CA ASN A 225 -5.80 -5.56 -14.45
C ASN A 225 -4.41 -5.57 -15.08
N GLY A 226 -4.11 -4.53 -15.86
CA GLY A 226 -2.86 -4.40 -16.60
C GLY A 226 -1.64 -4.08 -15.74
N ASP A 227 -1.82 -3.75 -14.46
CA ASP A 227 -0.73 -3.30 -13.58
C ASP A 227 0.03 -4.50 -12.96
N GLY A 228 -0.42 -5.74 -13.19
CA GLY A 228 0.21 -6.95 -12.64
C GLY A 228 -0.06 -7.15 -11.15
N VAL A 229 -1.10 -6.52 -10.62
CA VAL A 229 -1.51 -6.62 -9.21
C VAL A 229 -2.66 -7.61 -9.08
N ARG A 230 -2.73 -8.32 -7.95
CA ARG A 230 -3.89 -9.17 -7.63
C ARG A 230 -5.20 -8.36 -7.60
N PHE A 231 -6.33 -9.06 -7.64
CA PHE A 231 -7.64 -8.42 -7.47
C PHE A 231 -7.80 -7.78 -6.09
N GLU A 232 -8.12 -6.48 -6.05
CA GLU A 232 -8.28 -5.69 -4.81
C GLU A 232 -9.66 -5.00 -4.77
N PRO A 233 -10.73 -5.70 -4.32
CA PRO A 233 -12.09 -5.15 -4.25
C PRO A 233 -12.27 -3.98 -3.28
N TRP A 234 -11.25 -3.59 -2.53
CA TRP A 234 -11.28 -2.49 -1.57
C TRP A 234 -10.71 -1.17 -2.14
N HIS A 235 -9.87 -1.24 -3.19
CA HIS A 235 -9.06 -0.13 -3.69
C HIS A 235 -9.82 0.76 -4.67
N VAL A 236 -10.34 1.89 -4.16
CA VAL A 236 -11.07 2.88 -4.94
C VAL A 236 -10.10 3.74 -5.75
N LYS A 237 -10.36 3.81 -7.05
CA LYS A 237 -9.61 4.62 -8.01
C LYS A 237 -10.18 6.04 -8.08
N ILE A 238 -9.30 7.03 -7.95
CA ILE A 238 -9.56 8.42 -8.34
C ILE A 238 -9.35 8.55 -9.86
N VAL A 239 -10.34 9.12 -10.54
CA VAL A 239 -10.37 9.37 -11.99
C VAL A 239 -9.91 10.78 -12.33
#